data_AF-M6DYK8-F1
#
_entry.id   AF-M6DYK8-F1
#
_cell.length_a   1.000
_cell.length_b   1.000
_cell.length_c   1.000
_cell.angle_alpha   90.00
_cell.angle_beta   90.00
_cell.angle_gamma   90.00
#
_symmetry.space_group_name_H-M   'P 1'
#
loop_
_entity.id
_entity.type
_entity.pdbx_description
1 polymer ?
#
loop_
_entity_poly.entity_id
_entity_poly.type
_entity_poly.pdbx_seq_one_letter_code
_entity_poly.pdbx_strand_id
1 'polypeptide(L)' 'MTTNLCIQCNQKESMRQTDLCEECLIENFKPLILLSNEIRSLNSSDTGNTTPEEPKATM' A
#
# COMPACT_ATOMS: atom_id res chain seq x y z
N MET A 1 5.45 -23.62 -23.89
CA MET A 1 5.29 -22.70 -22.74
C MET A 1 3.86 -22.23 -22.74
N THR A 2 3.11 -22.45 -21.66
CA THR A 2 1.76 -21.91 -21.52
C THR A 2 1.90 -20.44 -21.15
N THR A 3 1.60 -19.54 -22.08
CA THR A 3 1.59 -18.09 -21.82
C THR A 3 0.29 -17.74 -21.12
N ASN A 4 0.39 -17.22 -19.88
CA ASN A 4 -0.77 -16.67 -19.19
C ASN A 4 -1.05 -15.28 -19.77
N LEU A 5 -2.13 -15.17 -20.54
CA LEU A 5 -2.54 -13.89 -21.11
C LEU A 5 -3.30 -13.08 -20.06
N CYS A 6 -3.14 -11.76 -20.13
CA CYS A 6 -3.91 -10.80 -19.35
C CYS A 6 -5.41 -11.06 -19.54
N ILE A 7 -6.15 -11.23 -18.45
CA ILE A 7 -7.58 -11.54 -18.49
C ILE A 7 -8.42 -10.41 -19.09
N GLN A 8 -7.92 -9.16 -19.03
CA GLN A 8 -8.67 -8.00 -19.49
C GLN A 8 -8.48 -7.71 -20.98
N CYS A 9 -7.24 -7.76 -21.48
CA CYS A 9 -6.96 -7.42 -22.89
C CYS A 9 -6.70 -8.65 -23.77
N ASN A 10 -6.38 -9.79 -23.18
CA ASN A 10 -6.05 -11.05 -23.85
C ASN A 10 -4.98 -10.93 -24.97
N GLN A 11 -4.15 -9.88 -24.91
CA GLN A 11 -3.14 -9.56 -25.93
C GLN A 11 -1.72 -9.62 -25.38
N LYS A 12 -1.55 -9.32 -24.09
CA LYS A 12 -0.25 -9.26 -23.40
C LYS A 12 -0.17 -10.35 -22.35
N GLU A 13 1.04 -10.78 -22.02
CA GLU A 13 1.26 -11.70 -20.90
C GLU A 13 0.87 -11.02 -19.58
N SER A 14 0.25 -11.77 -18.68
CA SER A 14 -0.05 -11.31 -17.33
C SER A 14 1.23 -11.24 -16.49
N MET A 15 1.25 -10.33 -15.52
CA MET A 15 2.34 -10.27 -14.55
C MET A 15 2.35 -11.52 -13.66
N ARG A 16 3.50 -11.94 -13.12
CA ARG A 16 3.59 -13.18 -12.31
C ARG A 16 2.68 -13.20 -11.08
N GLN A 17 2.32 -12.04 -10.55
CA GLN A 17 1.56 -11.88 -9.31
C GLN A 17 0.08 -11.57 -9.55
N THR A 18 -0.33 -11.32 -10.80
CA THR A 18 -1.69 -10.89 -11.14
C THR A 18 -2.15 -11.56 -12.44
N ASP A 19 -3.45 -11.53 -12.71
CA ASP A 19 -4.03 -11.93 -14.00
C ASP A 19 -4.04 -10.78 -15.02
N LEU A 20 -3.42 -9.64 -14.71
CA LEU A 20 -3.38 -8.44 -15.54
C LEU A 20 -1.97 -8.16 -16.09
N CYS A 21 -1.89 -7.54 -17.27
CA CYS A 21 -0.64 -6.95 -17.76
C CYS A 21 -0.39 -5.58 -17.10
N GLU A 22 0.84 -5.07 -17.22
CA GLU A 22 1.26 -3.78 -16.63
C GLU A 22 0.32 -2.61 -16.98
N GLU A 23 -0.06 -2.47 -18.24
CA GLU A 23 -0.93 -1.37 -18.69
C GLU A 23 -2.33 -1.46 -18.07
N CYS A 24 -2.91 -2.66 -18.07
CA CYS A 24 -4.18 -2.91 -17.41
C CYS A 24 -4.08 -2.68 -15.89
N LEU A 25 -2.94 -2.98 -15.25
CA LEU A 25 -2.73 -2.61 -13.85
C LEU A 25 -2.75 -1.08 -13.67
N ILE A 26 -2.03 -0.33 -14.49
CA ILE A 26 -1.99 1.14 -14.36
C ILE A 26 -3.39 1.76 -14.53
N GLU A 27 -4.18 1.27 -15.48
CA GLU A 27 -5.52 1.78 -15.73
C GLU A 27 -6.52 1.43 -14.61
N ASN A 28 -6.43 0.24 -14.02
CA ASN A 28 -7.37 -0.20 -12.99
C ASN A 28 -7.01 0.29 -11.59
N PHE A 29 -5.72 0.53 -11.31
CA PHE A 29 -5.29 0.98 -10.00
C PHE A 29 -5.47 2.49 -9.87
N LYS A 30 -6.25 2.89 -8.86
CA LYS A 30 -6.29 4.29 -8.44
C LYS A 30 -4.88 4.75 -8.08
N PRO A 31 -4.46 5.97 -8.45
CA PRO A 31 -3.19 6.52 -8.02
C PRO A 31 -3.10 6.41 -6.50
N LEU A 32 -1.96 5.89 -6.01
CA LEU A 32 -1.72 5.76 -4.58
C LEU A 32 -1.96 7.13 -3.94
N ILE A 33 -2.88 7.17 -2.97
CA ILE A 33 -3.13 8.38 -2.18
C ILE A 33 -1.79 8.77 -1.56
N LEU A 34 -1.35 9.99 -1.82
CA LEU A 34 -0.16 10.57 -1.19
C LEU A 34 -0.45 10.76 0.31
N LEU A 35 -0.25 9.68 1.08
CA LEU A 35 -0.39 9.63 2.54
C LEU A 35 0.59 10.58 3.27
N SER A 36 1.53 11.19 2.56
CA SER A 36 2.49 12.15 3.13
C SER A 36 1.82 13.33 3.84
N ASN A 37 0.67 13.79 3.33
CA ASN A 37 -0.04 14.93 3.90
C ASN A 37 -0.85 14.53 5.15
N GLU A 38 -1.40 13.31 5.18
CA GLU A 38 -2.19 12.81 6.31
C GLU A 38 -1.32 12.38 7.50
N ILE A 39 -0.14 11.81 7.25
CA ILE A 39 0.83 11.46 8.31
C ILE A 39 1.23 12.70 9.12
N ARG A 40 1.41 13.86 8.47
CA ARG A 40 1.77 15.10 9.17
C ARG A 40 0.64 15.63 10.05
N SER A 41 -0.62 15.41 9.67
CA SER A 41 -1.79 15.80 10.46
C SER A 41 -2.00 14.91 11.68
N LEU A 42 -1.80 13.59 11.55
CA LEU A 42 -1.93 12.64 12.66
C LEU A 42 -0.91 12.94 13.78
N ASN A 43 0.35 13.21 13.42
CA ASN A 43 1.39 13.53 14.41
C ASN A 43 1.26 14.93 15.05
N SER A 44 0.46 15.83 14.47
CA SER A 44 0.18 17.15 15.05
C SER A 44 -0.91 17.11 16.13
N SER A 45 -1.65 16.01 16.23
CA SER A 45 -2.79 15.86 17.14
C SER A 45 -2.42 15.25 18.49
N ASP A 46 -1.27 14.57 18.58
CA ASP A 46 -0.79 13.86 19.77
C ASP A 46 0.22 14.65 20.61
N THR A 47 0.05 15.98 20.71
CA THR A 47 0.75 16.76 21.76
C THR A 47 -0.10 16.80 23.04
N GLY A 48 -0.52 15.62 23.50
CA GLY A 48 -1.35 15.44 24.69
C GLY A 48 -0.82 14.30 25.55
N ASN A 49 0.18 14.61 26.39
CA ASN A 49 0.62 13.82 27.54
C ASN A 49 0.87 12.32 27.33
N THR A 50 2.05 11.96 26.85
CA THR A 50 2.69 10.69 27.25
C THR A 50 3.96 11.02 28.01
N THR A 51 3.83 11.26 29.31
CA THR A 51 4.92 10.99 30.25
C THR A 51 5.39 9.56 30.00
N PRO A 52 6.69 9.30 29.78
CA PRO A 52 7.19 7.94 29.72
C PRO A 52 7.04 7.34 31.12
N GLU A 53 6.07 6.43 31.30
CA GLU A 53 6.01 5.61 32.50
C GLU A 53 7.15 4.60 32.39
N GLU A 54 8.14 4.74 33.28
CA GLU A 54 9.28 3.85 33.40
C GLU A 54 8.75 2.42 33.70
N PRO A 55 9.15 1.38 32.95
CA PRO A 55 8.63 0.05 33.17
C PRO A 55 9.12 -0.46 34.53
N LYS A 56 8.20 -0.56 35.49
CA LYS A 56 8.49 -1.12 36.81
C LYS A 56 8.72 -2.62 36.66
N ALA A 57 9.99 -3.03 36.59
CA ALA A 57 10.38 -4.43 36.70
C ALA A 57 9.91 -4.96 38.07
N THR A 58 8.88 -5.80 38.05
CA THR A 58 8.44 -6.52 39.25
C THR A 58 9.25 -7.80 39.31
N MET A 59 10.18 -7.86 40.26
CA MET A 59 10.75 -9.11 40.78
C MET A 59 9.84 -9.66 41.88
#